data_AF-A0AAD8XVZ4-F1
#
_entry.id   AF-A0AAD8XVZ4-F1
#
_cell.length_a   1.000
_cell.length_b   1.000
_cell.length_c   1.000
_cell.angle_alpha   90.00
_cell.angle_beta   90.00
_cell.angle_gamma   90.00
#
_symmetry.space_group_name_H-M   'P 1'
#
loop_
_entity.id
_entity.type
_entity.pdbx_description
1 polymer ?
#
loop_
_entity_poly.entity_id
_entity_poly.type
_entity_poly.pdbx_seq_one_letter_code
_entity_poly.pdbx_strand_id
1 'polypeptide(L)'
;MTSPQLLTLPLTAATAVQLLLPLLSLIYSVAVHIFLSSFNERSLFRFHHWNPIMIRAVLFCFGATFSSFTSSASRGHDDDDYDGSVQSNAAILSTQLIYIIATIIIATLSTRLILQTRQIEINGPPPPVSANLQGKVIFITGANSGIGLETTRLLYHQYNATVILACRSRARAIEAIQSIDPSWKECRYTNNNSSSSSGAIRLGNRMHFLPLDLTSIQSIQTAAKIFLEEMKMPLHVLINNAGVMLNERMETVDGLEMTMAANHLGHFLLTNLLLPKLRETAMNDKHPTKVMTVSSSLYTNAVRPSSRSSNNKNETTKWNNEPGIDLLDLQCQNKPYRLFVQYAQSKLANILFARELGRREKLLHGGLVQSHVLHPGLVRTNVTRNMPWYLYYPNLVFSLFMMMLQKSPQCGAYTTVYCAVTDEESDDSCYFVNSKKQPLDELALSDAEGRALWKLSCRLMSLPLEKES
;
A
#
# COMPACT_ATOMS: atom_id res chain seq x y z
N MET A 1 -23.25 25.61 62.27
CA MET A 1 -22.83 24.33 61.65
C MET A 1 -23.63 24.16 60.37
N THR A 2 -23.03 24.51 59.23
CA THR A 2 -23.61 24.40 57.89
C THR A 2 -23.27 23.01 57.34
N SER A 3 -24.29 22.18 57.11
CA SER A 3 -24.16 20.90 56.39
C SER A 3 -24.03 21.15 54.88
N PRO A 4 -23.30 20.32 54.13
CA PRO A 4 -23.12 20.51 52.70
C PRO A 4 -24.36 19.99 51.94
N GLN A 5 -24.95 20.83 51.09
CA GLN A 5 -25.93 20.38 50.09
C GLN A 5 -25.19 19.57 49.02
N LEU A 6 -25.36 18.25 49.02
CA LEU A 6 -24.93 17.39 47.91
C LEU A 6 -25.83 17.67 46.70
N LEU A 7 -25.21 18.09 45.60
CA LEU A 7 -25.83 18.21 44.28
C LEU A 7 -26.39 16.85 43.84
N THR A 8 -27.71 16.70 43.84
CA THR A 8 -28.38 15.58 43.19
C THR A 8 -28.42 15.85 41.68
N LEU A 9 -27.61 15.12 40.91
CA LEU A 9 -27.74 15.08 39.46
C LEU A 9 -29.13 14.51 39.11
N PRO A 10 -29.92 15.15 38.23
CA PRO A 10 -31.26 14.68 37.93
C PRO A 10 -31.20 13.34 37.19
N LEU A 11 -32.15 12.44 37.50
CA LEU A 11 -32.34 11.10 36.91
C LEU A 11 -32.30 11.07 35.37
N THR A 12 -32.46 12.21 34.71
CA THR A 12 -32.40 12.39 33.26
C THR A 12 -30.99 12.21 32.67
N ALA A 13 -29.93 12.53 33.42
CA ALA A 13 -28.55 12.32 32.95
C ALA A 13 -28.13 10.84 33.02
N ALA A 14 -28.55 10.13 34.07
CA ALA A 14 -28.27 8.70 34.24
C ALA A 14 -28.99 7.86 33.16
N THR A 15 -30.25 8.19 32.85
CA THR A 15 -31.03 7.55 31.77
C THR A 15 -30.48 7.87 30.38
N ALA A 16 -29.97 9.09 30.15
CA ALA A 16 -29.29 9.44 28.89
C ALA A 16 -27.99 8.64 28.69
N VAL A 17 -27.17 8.49 29.73
CA VAL A 17 -25.95 7.65 29.70
C VAL A 17 -26.30 6.17 29.48
N GLN A 18 -27.40 5.69 30.05
CA GLN A 18 -27.91 4.31 29.90
C GLN A 18 -28.40 3.97 28.49
N LEU A 19 -28.90 4.95 27.71
CA LEU A 19 -29.28 4.76 26.30
C LEU A 19 -28.09 4.94 25.34
N LEU A 20 -27.09 5.74 25.71
CA LEU A 20 -25.90 5.98 24.92
C LEU A 20 -24.94 4.80 24.88
N LEU A 21 -24.81 4.03 25.97
CA LEU A 21 -23.90 2.86 26.01
C LEU A 21 -24.26 1.74 25.02
N PRO A 22 -25.53 1.28 24.94
CA PRO A 22 -25.95 0.27 23.95
C PRO A 22 -25.79 0.77 22.52
N LEU A 23 -26.07 2.06 22.28
CA LEU A 23 -25.89 2.69 20.98
C LEU A 23 -24.41 2.75 20.59
N LEU A 24 -23.52 3.13 21.50
CA LEU A 24 -22.06 3.15 21.27
C LEU A 24 -21.49 1.75 21.06
N SER A 25 -21.99 0.74 21.79
CA SER A 25 -21.58 -0.68 21.62
C SER A 25 -22.09 -1.27 20.30
N LEU A 26 -23.31 -0.93 19.88
CA LEU A 26 -23.84 -1.31 18.57
C LEU A 26 -23.07 -0.62 17.45
N ILE A 27 -22.79 0.68 17.58
CA ILE A 27 -21.95 1.43 16.65
C ILE A 27 -20.55 0.80 16.58
N TYR A 28 -19.96 0.41 17.71
CA TYR A 28 -18.68 -0.29 17.76
C TYR A 28 -18.74 -1.66 17.07
N SER A 29 -19.76 -2.47 17.35
CA SER A 29 -19.92 -3.80 16.74
C SER A 29 -20.18 -3.71 15.23
N VAL A 30 -20.98 -2.73 14.78
CA VAL A 30 -21.22 -2.46 13.36
C VAL A 30 -19.96 -1.91 12.70
N ALA A 31 -19.22 -1.02 13.35
CA ALA A 31 -17.94 -0.51 12.85
C ALA A 31 -16.90 -1.64 12.71
N VAL A 32 -16.83 -2.54 13.69
CA VAL A 32 -15.98 -3.74 13.66
C VAL A 32 -16.45 -4.70 12.56
N HIS A 33 -17.75 -4.91 12.38
CA HIS A 33 -18.26 -5.80 11.33
C HIS A 33 -17.99 -5.23 9.92
N ILE A 34 -18.27 -3.94 9.70
CA ILE A 34 -17.96 -3.24 8.46
C ILE A 34 -16.45 -3.31 8.21
N PHE A 35 -15.62 -3.02 9.22
CA PHE A 35 -14.16 -3.16 9.15
C PHE A 35 -13.71 -4.56 8.75
N LEU A 36 -14.27 -5.61 9.36
CA LEU A 36 -13.94 -6.99 9.05
C LEU A 36 -14.39 -7.39 7.64
N SER A 37 -15.52 -6.87 7.17
CA SER A 37 -16.06 -7.14 5.82
C SER A 37 -15.35 -6.37 4.69
N SER A 38 -14.65 -5.27 5.03
CA SER A 38 -14.00 -4.39 4.05
C SER A 38 -12.70 -4.95 3.46
N PHE A 39 -12.14 -6.01 4.05
CA PHE A 39 -10.84 -6.57 3.63
C PHE A 39 -11.01 -7.97 3.05
N ASN A 40 -11.20 -8.00 1.74
CA ASN A 40 -11.26 -9.22 0.93
C ASN A 40 -9.85 -9.81 0.66
N GLU A 41 -8.96 -9.79 1.66
CA GLU A 41 -7.67 -10.49 1.55
C GLU A 41 -7.92 -11.97 1.88
N ARG A 42 -7.80 -12.84 0.86
CA ARG A 42 -8.07 -14.29 0.92
C ARG A 42 -7.30 -15.02 2.05
N SER A 43 -6.25 -14.41 2.62
CA SER A 43 -5.48 -14.90 3.77
C SER A 43 -6.24 -14.86 5.11
N LEU A 44 -7.32 -14.06 5.22
CA LEU A 44 -8.08 -13.89 6.46
C LEU A 44 -9.19 -14.93 6.69
N PHE A 45 -9.38 -15.88 5.75
CA PHE A 45 -10.40 -16.92 5.84
C PHE A 45 -10.27 -17.84 7.07
N ARG A 46 -9.09 -17.91 7.71
CA ARG A 46 -8.89 -18.72 8.93
C ARG A 46 -9.54 -18.13 10.20
N PHE A 47 -9.91 -16.85 10.19
CA PHE A 47 -10.50 -16.18 11.37
C PHE A 47 -12.03 -16.21 11.45
N HIS A 48 -12.71 -16.79 10.46
CA HIS A 48 -14.16 -16.94 10.49
C HIS A 48 -14.65 -17.75 11.72
N HIS A 49 -13.77 -18.55 12.35
CA HIS A 49 -14.10 -19.38 13.52
C HIS A 49 -14.02 -18.67 14.87
N TRP A 50 -13.21 -17.60 15.02
CA TRP A 50 -13.09 -16.84 16.28
C TRP A 50 -14.13 -15.73 16.41
N ASN A 51 -14.69 -15.30 15.27
CA ASN A 51 -15.71 -14.25 15.16
C ASN A 51 -16.97 -14.52 16.01
N PRO A 52 -17.60 -15.71 15.96
CA PRO A 52 -18.76 -16.00 16.79
C PRO A 52 -18.43 -16.12 18.28
N ILE A 53 -17.21 -16.51 18.66
CA ILE A 53 -16.84 -16.71 20.08
C ILE A 53 -16.67 -15.37 20.78
N MET A 54 -15.95 -14.42 20.16
CA MET A 54 -15.77 -13.08 20.73
C MET A 54 -17.08 -12.29 20.76
N ILE A 55 -17.89 -12.38 19.70
CA ILE A 55 -19.22 -11.77 19.66
C ILE A 55 -20.12 -12.40 20.75
N ARG A 56 -20.11 -13.72 20.92
CA ARG A 56 -20.86 -14.40 21.99
C ARG A 56 -20.36 -14.02 23.38
N ALA A 57 -19.06 -13.84 23.59
CA ALA A 57 -18.51 -13.41 24.88
C ALA A 57 -18.96 -11.98 25.23
N VAL A 58 -18.93 -11.05 24.28
CA VAL A 58 -19.43 -9.68 24.46
C VAL A 58 -20.94 -9.67 24.71
N LEU A 59 -21.71 -10.44 23.94
CA LEU A 59 -23.16 -10.58 24.14
C LEU A 59 -23.50 -11.28 25.46
N PHE A 60 -22.67 -12.21 25.94
CA PHE A 60 -22.85 -12.90 27.22
C PHE A 60 -22.59 -11.97 28.40
N CYS A 61 -21.49 -11.21 28.38
CA CYS A 61 -21.24 -10.17 29.38
C CYS A 61 -22.36 -9.12 29.39
N PHE A 62 -22.88 -8.74 28.21
CA PHE A 62 -24.02 -7.85 28.07
C PHE A 62 -25.31 -8.45 28.67
N GLY A 63 -25.62 -9.70 28.36
CA GLY A 63 -26.78 -10.42 28.91
C GLY A 63 -26.72 -10.60 30.43
N ALA A 64 -25.54 -10.82 31.00
CA ALA A 64 -25.32 -10.89 32.44
C ALA A 64 -25.51 -9.53 33.14
N THR A 65 -25.09 -8.44 32.48
CA THR A 65 -25.27 -7.07 33.01
C THR A 65 -26.74 -6.64 32.94
N PHE A 66 -27.44 -7.00 31.86
CA PHE A 66 -28.87 -6.71 31.67
C PHE A 66 -29.78 -7.54 32.60
N SER A 67 -29.47 -8.82 32.83
CA SER A 67 -30.25 -9.68 33.74
C SER A 67 -30.09 -9.31 35.21
N SER A 68 -28.89 -8.86 35.61
CA SER A 68 -28.64 -8.31 36.94
C SER A 68 -29.44 -7.01 37.17
N PHE A 69 -29.68 -6.22 36.11
CA PHE A 69 -30.50 -5.01 36.16
C PHE A 69 -32.00 -5.33 36.30
N THR A 70 -32.55 -6.27 35.53
CA THR A 70 -33.97 -6.65 35.64
C THR A 70 -34.30 -7.24 37.01
N SER A 71 -33.37 -7.98 37.60
CA SER A 71 -33.52 -8.58 38.94
C SER A 71 -33.44 -7.53 40.06
N SER A 72 -32.71 -6.43 39.84
CA SER A 72 -32.66 -5.29 40.78
C SER A 72 -33.86 -4.35 40.63
N ALA A 73 -34.39 -4.18 39.41
CA ALA A 73 -35.58 -3.36 39.16
C ALA A 73 -36.87 -4.03 39.66
N SER A 74 -36.93 -5.37 39.71
CA SER A 74 -38.07 -6.10 40.24
C SER A 74 -38.14 -6.17 41.77
N ARG A 75 -37.07 -5.78 42.48
CA ARG A 75 -36.99 -5.80 43.96
C ARG A 75 -37.30 -4.46 44.62
N GLY A 76 -37.54 -3.41 43.84
CA GLY A 76 -37.78 -2.05 44.37
C GLY A 76 -39.24 -1.71 44.66
N HIS A 77 -40.13 -2.69 44.87
CA HIS A 77 -41.56 -2.42 45.07
C HIS A 77 -42.14 -2.77 46.44
N ASP A 78 -41.38 -3.37 47.36
CA ASP A 78 -41.83 -3.62 48.72
C ASP A 78 -40.68 -3.31 49.69
N ASP A 79 -40.80 -2.19 50.44
CA ASP A 79 -40.35 -1.96 51.83
C ASP A 79 -40.01 -0.48 52.10
N ASP A 80 -40.80 0.13 53.00
CA ASP A 80 -40.63 1.47 53.55
C ASP A 80 -39.47 1.49 54.57
N ASP A 81 -38.25 1.83 54.14
CA ASP A 81 -37.17 2.21 55.07
C ASP A 81 -36.23 3.28 54.46
N TYR A 82 -36.33 4.52 54.96
CA TYR A 82 -35.74 5.71 54.31
C TYR A 82 -34.20 5.73 54.40
N ASP A 83 -33.60 5.13 55.43
CA ASP A 83 -32.13 5.10 55.63
C ASP A 83 -31.46 3.94 54.84
N GLY A 84 -32.16 2.81 54.68
CA GLY A 84 -31.70 1.67 53.87
C GLY A 84 -31.75 1.92 52.36
N SER A 85 -32.65 2.79 51.90
CA SER A 85 -32.84 3.12 50.49
C SER A 85 -31.68 3.92 49.88
N VAL A 86 -31.02 4.79 50.65
CA VAL A 86 -29.87 5.58 50.19
C VAL A 86 -28.62 4.71 50.08
N GLN A 87 -28.45 3.79 51.03
CA GLN A 87 -27.31 2.87 51.06
C GLN A 87 -27.42 1.78 49.98
N SER A 88 -28.64 1.32 49.66
CA SER A 88 -28.89 0.39 48.55
C SER A 88 -28.67 1.06 47.19
N ASN A 89 -29.14 2.30 47.00
CA ASN A 89 -28.93 3.06 45.76
C ASN A 89 -27.44 3.40 45.51
N ALA A 90 -26.69 3.74 46.57
CA ALA A 90 -25.25 3.94 46.49
C ALA A 90 -24.49 2.65 46.15
N ALA A 91 -24.92 1.50 46.68
CA ALA A 91 -24.35 0.18 46.36
C ALA A 91 -24.68 -0.27 44.92
N ILE A 92 -25.87 0.06 44.41
CA ILE A 92 -26.24 -0.21 43.01
C ILE A 92 -25.42 0.66 42.06
N LEU A 93 -25.27 1.95 42.35
CA LEU A 93 -24.47 2.88 41.54
C LEU A 93 -22.98 2.50 41.54
N SER A 94 -22.42 2.08 42.68
CA SER A 94 -21.02 1.61 42.75
C SER A 94 -20.81 0.31 41.98
N THR A 95 -21.76 -0.62 42.06
CA THR A 95 -21.73 -1.88 41.31
C THR A 95 -21.85 -1.63 39.79
N GLN A 96 -22.74 -0.73 39.35
CA GLN A 96 -22.82 -0.35 37.94
C GLN A 96 -21.57 0.35 37.44
N LEU A 97 -20.97 1.22 38.25
CA LEU A 97 -19.70 1.87 37.91
C LEU A 97 -18.58 0.84 37.74
N ILE A 98 -18.52 -0.19 38.60
CA ILE A 98 -17.56 -1.31 38.47
C ILE A 98 -17.78 -2.06 37.15
N TYR A 99 -19.03 -2.38 36.78
CA TYR A 99 -19.32 -3.06 35.51
C TYR A 99 -18.96 -2.20 34.29
N ILE A 100 -19.20 -0.88 34.33
CA ILE A 100 -18.83 0.05 33.27
C ILE A 100 -17.30 0.10 33.13
N ILE A 101 -16.57 0.26 34.23
CA ILE A 101 -15.11 0.28 34.23
C ILE A 101 -14.55 -1.05 33.73
N ALA A 102 -15.06 -2.19 34.20
CA ALA A 102 -14.65 -3.51 33.75
C ALA A 102 -14.91 -3.71 32.24
N THR A 103 -16.06 -3.26 31.74
CA THR A 103 -16.39 -3.31 30.31
C THR A 103 -15.44 -2.46 29.48
N ILE A 104 -15.13 -1.23 29.92
CA ILE A 104 -14.16 -0.36 29.25
C ILE A 104 -12.77 -0.99 29.23
N ILE A 105 -12.33 -1.58 30.35
CA ILE A 105 -11.02 -2.26 30.46
C ILE A 105 -10.98 -3.46 29.52
N ILE A 106 -11.99 -4.33 29.54
CA ILE A 106 -12.08 -5.52 28.67
C ILE A 106 -12.14 -5.11 27.20
N ALA A 107 -12.95 -4.12 26.84
CA ALA A 107 -13.02 -3.60 25.48
C ALA A 107 -11.67 -3.02 25.04
N THR A 108 -10.98 -2.28 25.90
CA THR A 108 -9.66 -1.69 25.61
C THR A 108 -8.59 -2.76 25.43
N LEU A 109 -8.55 -3.76 26.32
CA LEU A 109 -7.60 -4.88 26.25
C LEU A 109 -7.88 -5.76 25.02
N SER A 110 -9.14 -6.05 24.72
CA SER A 110 -9.54 -6.81 23.53
C SER A 110 -9.17 -6.07 22.26
N THR A 111 -9.45 -4.76 22.21
CA THR A 111 -9.05 -3.89 21.09
C THR A 111 -7.53 -3.89 20.94
N ARG A 112 -6.77 -3.71 22.02
CA ARG A 112 -5.29 -3.77 21.98
C ARG A 112 -4.79 -5.12 21.48
N LEU A 113 -5.35 -6.23 21.95
CA LEU A 113 -4.93 -7.57 21.55
C LEU A 113 -5.23 -7.83 20.06
N ILE A 114 -6.42 -7.44 19.59
CA ILE A 114 -6.81 -7.49 18.17
C ILE A 114 -5.87 -6.64 17.33
N LEU A 115 -5.58 -5.41 17.77
CA LEU A 115 -4.65 -4.53 17.08
C LEU A 115 -3.25 -5.10 17.06
N GLN A 116 -2.74 -5.68 18.14
CA GLN A 116 -1.39 -6.28 18.19
C GLN A 116 -1.27 -7.51 17.29
N THR A 117 -2.21 -8.44 17.38
CA THR A 117 -2.23 -9.63 16.51
C THR A 117 -2.37 -9.24 15.04
N ARG A 118 -3.24 -8.28 14.74
CA ARG A 118 -3.38 -7.77 13.36
C ARG A 118 -2.21 -6.94 12.91
N GLN A 119 -1.52 -6.20 13.77
CA GLN A 119 -0.34 -5.45 13.39
C GLN A 119 0.74 -6.40 12.86
N ILE A 120 0.85 -7.61 13.40
CA ILE A 120 1.77 -8.64 12.90
C ILE A 120 1.31 -9.18 11.53
N GLU A 121 0.02 -9.49 11.37
CA GLU A 121 -0.53 -10.01 10.11
C GLU A 121 -0.52 -8.95 8.98
N ILE A 122 -0.96 -7.73 9.30
CA ILE A 122 -1.03 -6.58 8.41
C ILE A 122 0.39 -6.20 8.00
N ASN A 123 1.34 -6.05 8.93
CA ASN A 123 2.69 -5.63 8.55
C ASN A 123 3.44 -6.68 7.73
N GLY A 124 3.10 -7.96 7.91
CA GLY A 124 3.87 -9.05 7.34
C GLY A 124 5.19 -9.27 8.07
N PRO A 125 5.84 -10.42 7.88
CA PRO A 125 7.11 -10.70 8.50
C PRO A 125 8.20 -9.76 7.94
N PRO A 126 9.15 -9.34 8.78
CA PRO A 126 10.32 -8.62 8.31
C PRO A 126 11.14 -9.50 7.36
N PRO A 127 11.90 -8.89 6.43
CA PRO A 127 12.75 -9.62 5.52
C PRO A 127 13.87 -10.39 6.27
N PRO A 128 14.41 -11.47 5.69
CA PRO A 128 15.41 -12.32 6.35
C PRO A 128 16.64 -11.52 6.77
N VAL A 129 17.09 -11.69 8.02
CA VAL A 129 18.24 -10.93 8.56
C VAL A 129 19.59 -11.48 8.08
N SER A 130 19.62 -12.74 7.62
CA SER A 130 20.84 -13.43 7.20
C SER A 130 21.35 -13.05 5.81
N ALA A 131 20.53 -12.40 4.98
CA ALA A 131 20.95 -12.04 3.62
C ALA A 131 21.93 -10.86 3.63
N ASN A 132 22.83 -10.81 2.64
CA ASN A 132 23.78 -9.73 2.45
C ASN A 132 23.89 -9.39 0.96
N LEU A 133 23.74 -8.11 0.63
CA LEU A 133 23.78 -7.55 -0.72
C LEU A 133 25.02 -6.68 -0.94
N GLN A 134 26.08 -6.87 -0.14
CA GLN A 134 27.36 -6.21 -0.36
C GLN A 134 27.86 -6.43 -1.80
N GLY A 135 28.25 -5.33 -2.45
CA GLY A 135 28.69 -5.34 -3.86
C GLY A 135 27.54 -5.39 -4.89
N LYS A 136 26.29 -5.57 -4.44
CA LYS A 136 25.11 -5.53 -5.32
C LYS A 136 24.56 -4.11 -5.44
N VAL A 137 24.12 -3.75 -6.65
CA VAL A 137 23.62 -2.42 -7.00
C VAL A 137 22.12 -2.50 -7.25
N ILE A 138 21.37 -1.69 -6.52
CA ILE A 138 19.91 -1.66 -6.51
C ILE A 138 19.45 -0.27 -6.96
N PHE A 139 18.71 -0.22 -8.05
CA PHE A 139 18.12 1.00 -8.58
C PHE A 139 16.69 1.15 -8.09
N ILE A 140 16.34 2.25 -7.43
CA ILE A 140 15.00 2.47 -6.85
C ILE A 140 14.41 3.77 -7.36
N THR A 141 13.26 3.69 -8.04
CA THR A 141 12.50 4.89 -8.42
C THR A 141 11.69 5.42 -7.23
N GLY A 142 11.64 6.75 -7.04
CA GLY A 142 10.84 7.36 -5.98
C GLY A 142 11.36 7.02 -4.57
N ALA A 143 12.68 6.94 -4.42
CA ALA A 143 13.39 6.50 -3.21
C ALA A 143 13.47 7.56 -2.09
N ASN A 144 12.92 8.77 -2.28
CA ASN A 144 13.09 9.89 -1.35
C ASN A 144 11.93 10.08 -0.35
N SER A 145 10.90 9.24 -0.38
CA SER A 145 9.80 9.33 0.59
C SER A 145 9.04 8.02 0.74
N GLY A 146 8.26 7.91 1.83
CA GLY A 146 7.35 6.79 2.06
C GLY A 146 8.04 5.43 1.99
N ILE A 147 7.44 4.50 1.23
CA ILE A 147 7.96 3.14 1.08
C ILE A 147 9.36 3.12 0.45
N GLY A 148 9.59 3.92 -0.61
CA GLY A 148 10.88 3.93 -1.31
C GLY A 148 12.05 4.39 -0.42
N LEU A 149 11.79 5.34 0.49
CA LEU A 149 12.78 5.78 1.49
C LEU A 149 13.13 4.66 2.47
N GLU A 150 12.12 3.98 3.00
CA GLU A 150 12.33 2.89 3.94
C GLU A 150 12.97 1.65 3.28
N THR A 151 12.59 1.36 2.03
CA THR A 151 13.27 0.34 1.21
C THR A 151 14.75 0.68 1.06
N THR A 152 15.08 1.93 0.74
CA THR A 152 16.47 2.40 0.64
C THR A 152 17.21 2.25 1.96
N ARG A 153 16.60 2.70 3.06
CA ARG A 153 17.19 2.65 4.41
C ARG A 153 17.52 1.21 4.82
N LEU A 154 16.59 0.28 4.63
CA LEU A 154 16.78 -1.13 4.97
C LEU A 154 17.85 -1.78 4.10
N LEU A 155 17.80 -1.60 2.78
CA LEU A 155 18.80 -2.17 1.87
C LEU A 155 20.21 -1.62 2.13
N TYR A 156 20.32 -0.33 2.47
CA TYR A 156 21.60 0.31 2.77
C TYR A 156 22.22 -0.17 4.09
N HIS A 157 21.46 -0.14 5.19
CA HIS A 157 21.97 -0.42 6.53
C HIS A 157 21.99 -1.90 6.88
N GLN A 158 20.90 -2.63 6.59
CA GLN A 158 20.76 -4.02 7.00
C GLN A 158 21.42 -4.98 6.00
N TYR A 159 21.38 -4.65 4.71
CA TYR A 159 21.84 -5.54 3.65
C TYR A 159 23.12 -5.07 2.94
N ASN A 160 23.73 -3.96 3.35
CA ASN A 160 24.96 -3.43 2.77
C ASN A 160 24.93 -3.21 1.24
N ALA A 161 23.74 -3.01 0.67
CA ALA A 161 23.57 -2.80 -0.77
C ALA A 161 24.09 -1.44 -1.22
N THR A 162 24.51 -1.35 -2.48
CA THR A 162 24.67 -0.05 -3.15
C THR A 162 23.35 0.37 -3.74
N VAL A 163 22.86 1.57 -3.40
CA VAL A 163 21.53 2.04 -3.77
C VAL A 163 21.61 3.27 -4.64
N ILE A 164 20.93 3.23 -5.80
CA ILE A 164 20.69 4.37 -6.67
C ILE A 164 19.30 4.93 -6.35
N LEU A 165 19.26 6.11 -5.74
CA LEU A 165 18.04 6.85 -5.45
C LEU A 165 17.67 7.67 -6.67
N ALA A 166 16.82 7.11 -7.53
CA ALA A 166 16.34 7.77 -8.74
C ALA A 166 15.09 8.61 -8.43
N CYS A 167 15.26 9.93 -8.37
CA CYS A 167 14.25 10.85 -7.85
C CYS A 167 14.18 12.15 -8.68
N ARG A 168 12.97 12.71 -8.79
CA ARG A 168 12.74 13.97 -9.52
C ARG A 168 13.36 15.18 -8.82
N SER A 169 13.17 15.29 -7.50
CA SER A 169 13.64 16.45 -6.73
C SER A 169 14.98 16.15 -6.08
N ARG A 170 16.03 16.84 -6.54
CA ARG A 170 17.38 16.75 -5.95
C ARG A 170 17.38 17.12 -4.47
N ALA A 171 16.77 18.25 -4.10
CA ALA A 171 16.76 18.71 -2.71
C ALA A 171 16.16 17.64 -1.76
N ARG A 172 15.00 17.08 -2.11
CA ARG A 172 14.35 16.02 -1.31
C ARG A 172 15.14 14.71 -1.31
N ALA A 173 15.83 14.39 -2.40
CA ALA A 173 16.68 13.21 -2.46
C ALA A 173 17.90 13.37 -1.54
N ILE A 174 18.54 14.53 -1.53
CA ILE A 174 19.67 14.83 -0.64
C ILE A 174 19.23 14.77 0.82
N GLU A 175 18.10 15.39 1.17
CA GLU A 175 17.52 15.33 2.51
C GLU A 175 17.26 13.88 2.94
N ALA A 176 16.65 13.08 2.06
CA ALA A 176 16.43 11.66 2.30
C ALA A 176 17.75 10.90 2.54
N ILE A 177 18.77 11.14 1.72
CA ILE A 177 20.06 10.47 1.88
C ILE A 177 20.73 10.86 3.20
N GLN A 178 20.74 12.14 3.56
CA GLN A 178 21.29 12.63 4.82
C GLN A 178 20.54 12.09 6.03
N SER A 179 19.23 11.84 5.91
CA SER A 179 18.46 11.18 6.96
C SER A 179 18.85 9.71 7.18
N ILE A 180 19.36 9.05 6.13
CA ILE A 180 19.82 7.65 6.19
C ILE A 180 21.28 7.58 6.65
N ASP A 181 22.14 8.43 6.11
CA ASP A 181 23.56 8.51 6.43
C ASP A 181 23.96 9.98 6.63
N PRO A 182 23.95 10.48 7.87
CA PRO A 182 24.33 11.86 8.17
C PRO A 182 25.79 12.19 7.83
N SER A 183 26.64 11.17 7.67
CA SER A 183 28.05 11.35 7.31
C SER A 183 28.27 11.52 5.81
N TRP A 184 27.23 11.26 5.00
CA TRP A 184 27.26 11.40 3.56
C TRP A 184 27.62 12.84 3.15
N LYS A 185 28.48 12.97 2.13
CA LYS A 185 28.94 14.27 1.61
C LYS A 185 28.78 14.34 0.11
N GLU A 186 28.29 15.49 -0.37
CA GLU A 186 28.07 15.75 -1.79
C GLU A 186 29.37 15.70 -2.61
N CYS A 187 29.45 14.81 -3.61
CA CYS A 187 30.58 14.66 -4.53
C CYS A 187 30.01 14.40 -5.93
N ARG A 188 30.48 15.14 -6.95
CA ARG A 188 29.94 15.00 -8.31
C ARG A 188 30.67 13.90 -9.07
N TYR A 189 29.97 13.22 -9.99
CA TYR A 189 30.65 12.44 -11.02
C TYR A 189 31.39 13.43 -11.93
N THR A 190 32.70 13.58 -11.75
CA THR A 190 33.55 14.38 -12.65
C THR A 190 34.10 13.49 -13.75
N ASN A 191 33.56 13.59 -14.96
CA ASN A 191 34.35 13.26 -16.15
C ASN A 191 35.29 14.44 -16.39
N ASN A 192 36.59 14.22 -16.30
CA ASN A 192 37.64 15.24 -16.35
C ASN A 192 37.73 16.06 -17.67
N ASN A 193 36.73 16.06 -18.56
CA ASN A 193 36.79 16.78 -19.84
C ASN A 193 35.44 17.31 -20.38
N SER A 194 34.42 17.52 -19.55
CA SER A 194 33.18 18.11 -20.07
C SER A 194 32.43 18.91 -19.02
N SER A 195 32.26 20.20 -19.31
CA SER A 195 31.48 21.20 -18.57
C SER A 195 29.96 20.92 -18.53
N SER A 196 29.54 19.71 -18.90
CA SER A 196 28.15 19.28 -18.86
C SER A 196 27.89 18.58 -17.53
N SER A 197 27.35 19.32 -16.58
CA SER A 197 26.88 18.78 -15.31
C SER A 197 25.67 17.87 -15.56
N SER A 198 25.90 16.56 -15.70
CA SER A 198 24.87 15.52 -15.85
C SER A 198 23.87 15.45 -14.68
N GLY A 199 24.10 16.22 -13.61
CA GLY A 199 23.18 16.37 -12.47
C GLY A 199 23.18 15.17 -11.52
N ALA A 200 23.75 14.03 -11.92
CA ALA A 200 23.98 12.88 -11.07
C ALA A 200 25.20 13.07 -10.17
N ILE A 201 25.13 12.50 -8.97
CA ILE A 201 26.06 12.79 -7.89
C ILE A 201 26.58 11.46 -7.32
N ARG A 202 27.90 11.29 -7.30
CA ARG A 202 28.60 10.11 -6.74
C ARG A 202 29.09 10.45 -5.36
N LEU A 203 28.56 9.79 -4.36
CA LEU A 203 28.89 10.14 -2.99
C LEU A 203 29.81 9.04 -2.51
N GLY A 204 30.83 9.37 -1.72
CA GLY A 204 31.93 8.43 -1.40
C GLY A 204 31.51 7.11 -0.70
N ASN A 205 30.21 6.88 -0.55
CA ASN A 205 29.54 5.77 0.07
C ASN A 205 28.62 5.04 -0.93
N ARG A 206 27.92 4.01 -0.45
CA ARG A 206 27.05 3.12 -1.24
C ARG A 206 25.70 3.76 -1.64
N MET A 207 25.55 5.09 -1.60
CA MET A 207 24.30 5.79 -1.95
C MET A 207 24.52 6.83 -3.03
N HIS A 208 23.81 6.69 -4.15
CA HIS A 208 23.96 7.55 -5.32
C HIS A 208 22.64 8.24 -5.65
N PHE A 209 22.69 9.53 -5.97
CA PHE A 209 21.53 10.26 -6.47
C PHE A 209 21.55 10.30 -8.00
N LEU A 210 20.41 9.96 -8.60
CA LEU A 210 20.18 10.06 -10.05
C LEU A 210 18.91 10.88 -10.31
N PRO A 211 18.99 12.02 -11.02
CA PRO A 211 17.80 12.75 -11.45
C PRO A 211 16.93 11.88 -12.36
N LEU A 212 15.66 11.69 -11.99
CA LEU A 212 14.70 10.94 -12.79
C LEU A 212 13.28 11.49 -12.59
N ASP A 213 12.70 12.01 -13.66
CA ASP A 213 11.27 12.28 -13.77
C ASP A 213 10.63 11.26 -14.73
N LEU A 214 9.83 10.34 -14.17
CA LEU A 214 9.12 9.31 -14.93
C LEU A 214 7.99 9.87 -15.82
N THR A 215 7.72 11.18 -15.71
CA THR A 215 6.72 11.87 -16.51
C THR A 215 7.33 12.61 -17.70
N SER A 216 8.63 12.42 -17.97
CA SER A 216 9.32 12.97 -19.13
C SER A 216 10.18 11.91 -19.81
N ILE A 217 9.87 11.59 -21.07
CA ILE A 217 10.63 10.63 -21.88
C ILE A 217 12.11 11.05 -21.96
N GLN A 218 12.37 12.34 -22.18
CA GLN A 218 13.74 12.88 -22.20
C GLN A 218 14.45 12.67 -20.85
N SER A 219 13.77 12.89 -19.72
CA SER A 219 14.37 12.66 -18.40
C SER A 219 14.71 11.19 -18.19
N ILE A 220 13.84 10.27 -18.61
CA ILE A 220 14.07 8.82 -18.47
C ILE A 220 15.27 8.38 -19.31
N GLN A 221 15.34 8.81 -20.58
CA GLN A 221 16.46 8.52 -21.47
C GLN A 221 17.78 9.08 -20.92
N THR A 222 17.75 10.31 -20.40
CA THR A 222 18.91 10.95 -19.78
C THR A 222 19.37 10.17 -18.54
N ALA A 223 18.45 9.79 -17.65
CA ALA A 223 18.78 9.02 -16.46
C ALA A 223 19.40 7.65 -16.79
N ALA A 224 18.82 6.95 -17.77
CA ALA A 224 19.38 5.68 -18.25
C ALA A 224 20.78 5.88 -18.84
N LYS A 225 20.97 6.91 -19.66
CA LYS A 225 22.29 7.25 -20.24
C LYS A 225 23.34 7.51 -19.17
N ILE A 226 23.02 8.34 -18.16
CA ILE A 226 23.95 8.62 -17.05
C ILE A 226 24.30 7.33 -16.32
N PHE A 227 23.32 6.48 -16.00
CA PHE A 227 23.59 5.22 -15.31
C PHE A 227 24.52 4.30 -16.13
N LEU A 228 24.23 4.15 -17.41
CA LEU A 228 24.96 3.24 -18.31
C LEU A 228 26.36 3.76 -18.67
N GLU A 229 26.47 5.03 -19.04
CA GLU A 229 27.68 5.61 -19.62
C GLU A 229 28.57 6.34 -18.61
N GLU A 230 28.00 6.96 -17.59
CA GLU A 230 28.76 7.77 -16.62
C GLU A 230 29.02 7.01 -15.32
N MET A 231 27.99 6.38 -14.73
CA MET A 231 28.16 5.61 -13.50
C MET A 231 28.89 4.28 -13.77
N LYS A 232 28.59 3.64 -14.92
CA LYS A 232 29.20 2.37 -15.36
C LYS A 232 29.16 1.26 -14.29
N MET A 233 28.07 1.21 -13.53
CA MET A 233 27.88 0.23 -12.45
C MET A 233 27.15 -1.00 -12.98
N PRO A 234 27.35 -2.20 -12.39
CA PRO A 234 26.44 -3.32 -12.62
C PRO A 234 25.03 -2.96 -12.13
N LEU A 235 24.02 -3.69 -12.57
CA LEU A 235 22.64 -3.54 -12.11
C LEU A 235 22.09 -4.90 -11.73
N HIS A 236 21.85 -5.11 -10.43
CA HIS A 236 21.38 -6.39 -9.90
C HIS A 236 19.89 -6.42 -9.67
N VAL A 237 19.32 -5.31 -9.18
CA VAL A 237 17.88 -5.19 -8.91
C VAL A 237 17.38 -3.82 -9.35
N LEU A 238 16.33 -3.80 -10.18
CA LEU A 238 15.56 -2.61 -10.52
C LEU A 238 14.23 -2.63 -9.78
N ILE A 239 13.95 -1.63 -8.96
CA ILE A 239 12.71 -1.48 -8.19
C ILE A 239 11.90 -0.32 -8.77
N ASN A 240 10.88 -0.66 -9.56
CA ASN A 240 9.86 0.25 -10.08
C ASN A 240 8.85 0.56 -8.97
N ASN A 241 9.23 1.44 -8.04
CA ASN A 241 8.47 1.78 -6.83
C ASN A 241 7.66 3.07 -6.95
N ALA A 242 8.14 4.06 -7.70
CA ALA A 242 7.49 5.36 -7.80
C ALA A 242 6.02 5.24 -8.22
N GLY A 243 5.19 6.13 -7.70
CA GLY A 243 3.80 6.17 -8.11
C GLY A 243 3.08 7.41 -7.62
N VAL A 244 2.10 7.84 -8.39
CA VAL A 244 1.21 8.95 -8.09
C VAL A 244 -0.24 8.52 -8.28
N MET A 245 -1.12 9.24 -7.61
CA MET A 245 -2.55 9.13 -7.76
C MET A 245 -3.10 10.56 -7.74
N LEU A 246 -3.84 10.94 -8.78
CA LEU A 246 -4.21 12.32 -9.06
C LEU A 246 -5.72 12.45 -9.16
N ASN A 247 -6.29 13.51 -8.62
CA ASN A 247 -7.75 13.72 -8.64
C ASN A 247 -8.29 14.01 -10.03
N GLU A 248 -7.46 14.60 -10.86
CA GLU A 248 -7.82 15.10 -12.17
C GLU A 248 -6.84 14.57 -13.21
N ARG A 249 -7.35 14.44 -14.44
CA ARG A 249 -6.52 14.11 -15.58
C ARG A 249 -5.55 15.26 -15.82
N MET A 250 -4.26 14.97 -15.70
CA MET A 250 -3.20 15.88 -16.13
C MET A 250 -2.43 15.24 -17.27
N GLU A 251 -1.84 16.08 -18.12
CA GLU A 251 -0.96 15.63 -19.20
C GLU A 251 0.49 15.93 -18.87
N THR A 252 1.37 15.01 -19.27
CA THR A 252 2.81 15.22 -19.22
C THR A 252 3.28 16.12 -20.35
N VAL A 253 4.56 16.52 -20.31
CA VAL A 253 5.21 17.26 -21.41
C VAL A 253 5.22 16.48 -22.73
N ASP A 254 5.08 15.16 -22.67
CA ASP A 254 5.02 14.26 -23.83
C ASP A 254 3.57 13.95 -24.26
N GLY A 255 2.57 14.64 -23.71
CA GLY A 255 1.15 14.47 -24.06
C GLY A 255 0.52 13.19 -23.49
N LEU A 256 1.11 12.59 -22.44
CA LEU A 256 0.62 11.36 -21.83
C LEU A 256 -0.21 11.65 -20.59
N GLU A 257 -1.17 10.78 -20.26
CA GLU A 257 -1.89 10.88 -18.99
C GLU A 257 -0.94 10.65 -17.81
N MET A 258 -0.87 11.62 -16.90
CA MET A 258 0.16 11.74 -15.86
C MET A 258 0.25 10.52 -14.92
N THR A 259 -0.88 9.92 -14.54
CA THR A 259 -0.92 8.74 -13.67
C THR A 259 -0.35 7.53 -14.38
N MET A 260 -0.80 7.27 -15.61
CA MET A 260 -0.32 6.18 -16.45
C MET A 260 1.15 6.37 -16.83
N ALA A 261 1.56 7.60 -17.11
CA ALA A 261 2.93 7.97 -17.41
C ALA A 261 3.86 7.67 -16.22
N ALA A 262 3.57 8.23 -15.05
CA ALA A 262 4.41 8.07 -13.87
C ALA A 262 4.43 6.62 -13.33
N ASN A 263 3.29 5.92 -13.35
CA ASN A 263 3.16 4.62 -12.68
C ASN A 263 3.61 3.45 -13.58
N HIS A 264 3.33 3.52 -14.88
CA HIS A 264 3.53 2.41 -15.83
C HIS A 264 4.46 2.79 -16.99
N LEU A 265 4.10 3.74 -17.86
CA LEU A 265 4.83 3.97 -19.11
C LEU A 265 6.29 4.43 -18.88
N GLY A 266 6.52 5.29 -17.88
CA GLY A 266 7.86 5.72 -17.52
C GLY A 266 8.74 4.58 -17.00
N HIS A 267 8.17 3.68 -16.18
CA HIS A 267 8.86 2.47 -15.74
C HIS A 267 9.07 1.46 -16.87
N PHE A 268 8.11 1.35 -17.77
CA PHE A 268 8.21 0.53 -18.97
C PHE A 268 9.41 0.97 -19.82
N LEU A 269 9.51 2.26 -20.12
CA LEU A 269 10.64 2.82 -20.86
C LEU A 269 11.96 2.64 -20.10
N LEU A 270 12.01 3.02 -18.82
CA LEU A 270 13.21 2.89 -17.99
C LEU A 270 13.72 1.44 -17.94
N THR A 271 12.81 0.49 -17.72
CA THR A 271 13.16 -0.93 -17.64
C THR A 271 13.74 -1.40 -18.97
N ASN A 272 13.08 -1.11 -20.10
CA ASN A 272 13.57 -1.51 -21.42
C ASN A 272 14.95 -0.92 -21.75
N LEU A 273 15.24 0.32 -21.33
CA LEU A 273 16.57 0.92 -21.52
C LEU A 273 17.66 0.27 -20.64
N LEU A 274 17.29 -0.27 -19.48
CA LEU A 274 18.22 -0.89 -18.52
C LEU A 274 18.32 -2.41 -18.65
N LEU A 275 17.42 -3.06 -19.42
CA LEU A 275 17.43 -4.51 -19.64
C LEU A 275 18.77 -5.04 -20.15
N PRO A 276 19.45 -4.41 -21.14
CA PRO A 276 20.76 -4.87 -21.57
C PRO A 276 21.77 -4.95 -20.42
N LYS A 277 21.74 -3.99 -19.48
CA LYS A 277 22.65 -3.97 -18.32
C LYS A 277 22.29 -5.00 -17.26
N LEU A 278 20.99 -5.23 -17.03
CA LEU A 278 20.50 -6.32 -16.17
C LEU A 278 20.97 -7.69 -16.70
N ARG A 279 20.84 -7.92 -18.00
CA ARG A 279 21.28 -9.15 -18.67
C ARG A 279 22.80 -9.31 -18.63
N GLU A 280 23.55 -8.25 -18.96
CA GLU A 280 25.03 -8.23 -18.86
C GLU A 280 25.49 -8.58 -17.44
N THR A 281 24.90 -7.95 -16.44
CA THR A 281 25.21 -8.22 -15.03
C THR A 281 24.87 -9.67 -14.66
N ALA A 282 23.72 -10.19 -15.10
CA ALA A 282 23.32 -11.56 -14.82
C ALA A 282 24.30 -12.59 -15.39
N MET A 283 24.77 -12.38 -16.61
CA MET A 283 25.75 -13.25 -17.28
C MET A 283 27.11 -13.19 -16.57
N ASN A 284 27.58 -11.99 -16.22
CA ASN A 284 28.87 -11.81 -15.56
C ASN A 284 28.90 -12.42 -14.15
N ASP A 285 27.84 -12.23 -13.38
CA ASP A 285 27.73 -12.74 -12.01
C ASP A 285 27.26 -14.21 -11.95
N LYS A 286 26.86 -14.80 -13.09
CA LYS A 286 26.23 -16.13 -13.19
C LYS A 286 25.03 -16.29 -12.25
N HIS A 287 24.27 -15.23 -12.08
CA HIS A 287 23.11 -15.18 -11.21
C HIS A 287 22.03 -14.27 -11.81
N PRO A 288 20.74 -14.69 -11.86
CA PRO A 288 19.69 -13.85 -12.41
C PRO A 288 19.61 -12.48 -11.73
N THR A 289 19.35 -11.44 -12.51
CA THR A 289 19.00 -10.11 -12.00
C THR A 289 17.50 -9.96 -11.91
N LYS A 290 17.01 -8.94 -11.19
CA LYS A 290 15.59 -8.81 -10.86
C LYS A 290 15.00 -7.46 -11.26
N VAL A 291 13.78 -7.48 -11.78
CA VAL A 291 12.90 -6.33 -11.91
C VAL A 291 11.71 -6.52 -10.97
N MET A 292 11.61 -5.65 -9.98
CA MET A 292 10.52 -5.63 -9.00
C MET A 292 9.59 -4.46 -9.30
N THR A 293 8.33 -4.76 -9.65
CA THR A 293 7.35 -3.71 -9.95
C THR A 293 6.30 -3.61 -8.86
N VAL A 294 6.10 -2.39 -8.33
CA VAL A 294 5.15 -2.13 -7.25
C VAL A 294 3.76 -1.84 -7.81
N SER A 295 2.82 -2.73 -7.48
CA SER A 295 1.39 -2.62 -7.79
C SER A 295 0.56 -2.27 -6.52
N SER A 296 -0.74 -2.51 -6.54
CA SER A 296 -1.70 -2.25 -5.47
C SER A 296 -2.93 -3.14 -5.64
N SER A 297 -3.52 -3.64 -4.55
CA SER A 297 -4.78 -4.39 -4.58
C SER A 297 -5.94 -3.65 -5.27
N LEU A 298 -5.84 -2.32 -5.41
CA LEU A 298 -6.78 -1.52 -6.19
C LEU A 298 -6.77 -1.85 -7.69
N TYR A 299 -5.81 -2.62 -8.21
CA TYR A 299 -5.84 -3.09 -9.60
C TYR A 299 -7.13 -3.85 -9.94
N THR A 300 -7.76 -4.47 -8.94
CA THR A 300 -9.01 -5.22 -9.09
C THR A 300 -10.19 -4.35 -9.50
N ASN A 301 -10.10 -3.03 -9.31
CA ASN A 301 -11.10 -2.05 -9.74
C ASN A 301 -10.89 -1.57 -11.19
N ALA A 302 -9.92 -2.13 -11.90
CA ALA A 302 -9.67 -1.81 -13.31
C ALA A 302 -10.79 -2.39 -14.17
N VAL A 303 -11.44 -1.51 -14.93
CA VAL A 303 -12.54 -1.88 -15.82
C VAL A 303 -12.31 -1.37 -17.25
N ARG A 304 -12.79 -2.12 -18.22
CA ARG A 304 -12.80 -1.79 -19.65
C ARG A 304 -14.20 -1.94 -20.25
N PRO A 305 -14.48 -1.33 -21.42
CA PRO A 305 -15.74 -1.56 -22.12
C PRO A 305 -15.95 -3.04 -22.41
N SER A 306 -17.16 -3.55 -22.18
CA SER A 306 -17.48 -4.96 -22.41
C SER A 306 -17.49 -5.28 -23.90
N SER A 307 -16.91 -6.43 -24.23
CA SER A 307 -16.94 -7.00 -25.59
C SER A 307 -18.34 -7.48 -26.00
N ARG A 308 -19.27 -7.67 -25.04
CA ARG A 308 -20.67 -8.03 -25.30
C ARG A 308 -21.47 -6.79 -25.68
N SER A 309 -21.52 -6.49 -26.97
CA SER A 309 -22.39 -5.46 -27.55
C SER A 309 -23.85 -5.68 -27.12
N SER A 310 -24.44 -4.72 -26.40
CA SER A 310 -25.90 -4.62 -26.30
C SER A 310 -26.41 -4.16 -27.66
N ASN A 311 -27.05 -5.06 -28.41
CA ASN A 311 -27.77 -4.71 -29.65
C ASN A 311 -29.03 -3.86 -29.39
N ASN A 312 -29.24 -3.37 -28.17
CA ASN A 312 -30.44 -2.65 -27.80
C ASN A 312 -30.22 -1.14 -27.87
N LYS A 313 -30.64 -0.54 -28.98
CA LYS A 313 -30.52 0.91 -29.28
C LYS A 313 -31.32 1.83 -28.33
N ASN A 314 -32.01 1.29 -27.33
CA ASN A 314 -32.87 2.04 -26.42
C ASN A 314 -32.33 2.13 -24.97
N GLU A 315 -31.13 1.59 -24.67
CA GLU A 315 -30.51 1.79 -23.36
C GLU A 315 -29.69 3.08 -23.33
N THR A 316 -30.29 4.13 -22.78
CA THR A 316 -29.57 5.34 -22.37
C THR A 316 -28.50 4.99 -21.32
N THR A 317 -27.23 5.00 -21.75
CA THR A 317 -26.04 5.28 -20.91
C THR A 317 -25.86 4.47 -19.62
N LYS A 318 -25.85 3.14 -19.71
CA LYS A 318 -25.09 2.31 -18.76
C LYS A 318 -23.91 1.71 -19.51
N TRP A 319 -22.72 2.20 -19.24
CA TRP A 319 -21.48 1.61 -19.73
C TRP A 319 -21.41 0.18 -19.20
N ASN A 320 -21.69 -0.82 -20.04
CA ASN A 320 -21.46 -2.22 -19.73
C ASN A 320 -19.94 -2.41 -19.64
N ASN A 321 -19.39 -2.26 -18.45
CA ASN A 321 -17.97 -2.41 -18.20
C ASN A 321 -17.69 -3.82 -17.66
N GLU A 322 -16.57 -4.41 -18.07
CA GLU A 322 -16.06 -5.67 -17.53
C GLU A 322 -14.68 -5.48 -16.90
N PRO A 323 -14.26 -6.32 -15.94
CA PRO A 323 -12.93 -6.25 -15.35
C PRO A 323 -11.84 -6.44 -16.42
N GLY A 324 -10.82 -5.59 -16.41
CA GLY A 324 -9.69 -5.70 -17.34
C GLY A 324 -9.02 -4.36 -17.70
N ILE A 325 -7.95 -4.46 -18.47
CA ILE A 325 -7.18 -3.30 -18.93
C ILE A 325 -7.87 -2.60 -20.11
N ASP A 326 -8.10 -1.30 -20.02
CA ASP A 326 -8.71 -0.53 -21.09
C ASP A 326 -7.67 -0.11 -22.13
N LEU A 327 -7.41 -1.00 -23.08
CA LEU A 327 -6.46 -0.77 -24.18
C LEU A 327 -6.96 0.23 -25.22
N LEU A 328 -8.28 0.49 -25.28
CA LEU A 328 -8.87 1.43 -26.23
C LEU A 328 -8.71 2.87 -25.75
N ASP A 329 -8.75 3.09 -24.43
CA ASP A 329 -8.60 4.40 -23.82
C ASP A 329 -7.70 4.39 -22.58
N LEU A 330 -6.49 3.86 -22.73
CA LEU A 330 -5.50 3.75 -21.65
C LEU A 330 -5.10 5.14 -21.09
N GLN A 331 -5.13 6.16 -21.95
CA GLN A 331 -4.81 7.55 -21.63
C GLN A 331 -6.03 8.36 -21.11
N CYS A 332 -7.20 7.72 -20.98
CA CYS A 332 -8.44 8.34 -20.48
C CYS A 332 -8.81 9.64 -21.22
N GLN A 333 -8.70 9.65 -22.55
CA GLN A 333 -9.00 10.80 -23.40
C GLN A 333 -10.49 10.88 -23.76
N ASN A 334 -11.16 9.73 -23.85
CA ASN A 334 -12.51 9.62 -24.40
C ASN A 334 -13.61 9.40 -23.34
N LYS A 335 -13.24 9.37 -22.06
CA LYS A 335 -14.13 9.10 -20.93
C LYS A 335 -13.88 10.05 -19.75
N PRO A 336 -14.88 10.29 -18.89
CA PRO A 336 -14.69 11.12 -17.70
C PRO A 336 -13.66 10.50 -16.76
N TYR A 337 -12.69 11.31 -16.33
CA TYR A 337 -11.63 10.89 -15.44
C TYR A 337 -12.19 10.48 -14.07
N ARG A 338 -11.77 9.30 -13.60
CA ARG A 338 -12.13 8.78 -12.28
C ARG A 338 -10.86 8.32 -11.57
N LEU A 339 -10.45 9.06 -10.53
CA LEU A 339 -9.26 8.83 -9.68
C LEU A 339 -8.96 7.34 -9.46
N PHE A 340 -9.89 6.61 -8.82
CA PHE A 340 -9.67 5.22 -8.46
C PHE A 340 -9.61 4.28 -9.66
N VAL A 341 -10.37 4.57 -10.73
CA VAL A 341 -10.38 3.74 -11.94
C VAL A 341 -9.08 3.91 -12.71
N GLN A 342 -8.61 5.15 -12.92
CA GLN A 342 -7.36 5.39 -13.65
C GLN A 342 -6.15 4.89 -12.88
N TYR A 343 -6.14 5.08 -11.55
CA TYR A 343 -5.10 4.48 -10.71
C TYR A 343 -5.13 2.95 -10.78
N ALA A 344 -6.30 2.32 -10.70
CA ALA A 344 -6.46 0.88 -10.86
C ALA A 344 -5.94 0.38 -12.22
N GLN A 345 -6.27 1.07 -13.32
CA GLN A 345 -5.75 0.79 -14.66
C GLN A 345 -4.21 0.81 -14.67
N SER A 346 -3.59 1.82 -14.04
CA SER A 346 -2.12 1.91 -13.96
C SER A 346 -1.49 0.77 -13.14
N LYS A 347 -2.18 0.29 -12.09
CA LYS A 347 -1.69 -0.78 -11.23
C LYS A 347 -1.92 -2.17 -11.83
N LEU A 348 -2.98 -2.35 -12.61
CA LEU A 348 -3.15 -3.54 -13.45
C LEU A 348 -2.09 -3.57 -14.55
N ALA A 349 -1.81 -2.44 -15.20
CA ALA A 349 -0.76 -2.33 -16.21
C ALA A 349 0.61 -2.79 -15.68
N ASN A 350 0.97 -2.43 -14.45
CA ASN A 350 2.18 -2.90 -13.78
C ASN A 350 2.25 -4.43 -13.63
N ILE A 351 1.11 -5.10 -13.37
CA ILE A 351 1.06 -6.58 -13.24
C ILE A 351 1.21 -7.25 -14.59
N LEU A 352 0.44 -6.79 -15.57
CA LEU A 352 0.51 -7.29 -16.94
C LEU A 352 1.90 -7.08 -17.55
N PHE A 353 2.53 -5.93 -17.27
CA PHE A 353 3.91 -5.64 -17.63
C PHE A 353 4.89 -6.63 -17.02
N ALA A 354 4.83 -6.84 -15.69
CA ALA A 354 5.78 -7.72 -15.02
C ALA A 354 5.67 -9.16 -15.55
N ARG A 355 4.45 -9.66 -15.76
CA ARG A 355 4.19 -10.98 -16.35
C ARG A 355 4.72 -11.11 -17.77
N GLU A 356 4.42 -10.13 -18.62
CA GLU A 356 4.87 -10.16 -20.02
C GLU A 356 6.39 -10.00 -20.13
N LEU A 357 7.02 -9.20 -19.27
CA LEU A 357 8.48 -9.12 -19.17
C LEU A 357 9.08 -10.48 -18.81
N GLY A 358 8.56 -11.15 -17.78
CA GLY A 358 9.04 -12.46 -17.35
C GLY A 358 8.92 -13.51 -18.47
N ARG A 359 7.77 -13.53 -19.17
CA ARG A 359 7.55 -14.41 -20.32
C ARG A 359 8.56 -14.15 -21.45
N ARG A 360 8.79 -12.88 -21.79
CA ARG A 360 9.74 -12.46 -22.85
C ARG A 360 11.18 -12.81 -22.50
N GLU A 361 11.63 -12.53 -21.26
CA GLU A 361 12.98 -12.87 -20.81
C GLU A 361 13.22 -14.38 -20.84
N LYS A 362 12.24 -15.18 -20.44
CA LYS A 362 12.30 -16.63 -20.53
C LYS A 362 12.42 -17.12 -21.97
N LEU A 363 11.57 -16.61 -22.86
CA LEU A 363 11.50 -17.04 -24.26
C LEU A 363 12.73 -16.60 -25.07
N LEU A 364 13.20 -15.37 -24.89
CA LEU A 364 14.19 -14.73 -25.76
C LEU A 364 15.61 -14.73 -25.19
N HIS A 365 15.74 -14.79 -23.86
CA HIS A 365 17.02 -14.59 -23.17
C HIS A 365 17.30 -15.66 -22.10
N GLY A 366 16.56 -16.77 -22.09
CA GLY A 366 16.78 -17.87 -21.16
C GLY A 366 16.53 -17.53 -19.68
N GLY A 367 15.76 -16.47 -19.40
CA GLY A 367 15.40 -16.08 -18.03
C GLY A 367 16.52 -15.36 -17.25
N LEU A 368 17.46 -14.71 -17.93
CA LEU A 368 18.54 -13.93 -17.29
C LEU A 368 18.03 -12.85 -16.32
N VAL A 369 16.85 -12.29 -16.61
CA VAL A 369 16.18 -11.30 -15.78
C VAL A 369 14.85 -11.85 -15.29
N GLN A 370 14.71 -11.98 -13.97
CA GLN A 370 13.46 -12.31 -13.31
C GLN A 370 12.59 -11.07 -13.17
N SER A 371 11.30 -11.19 -13.43
CA SER A 371 10.33 -10.10 -13.30
C SER A 371 9.23 -10.49 -12.35
N HIS A 372 9.07 -9.72 -11.27
CA HIS A 372 8.11 -9.99 -10.21
C HIS A 372 7.34 -8.74 -9.84
N VAL A 373 6.14 -8.95 -9.30
CA VAL A 373 5.24 -7.88 -8.90
C VAL A 373 4.88 -8.02 -7.43
N LEU A 374 4.70 -6.91 -6.75
CA LEU A 374 4.32 -6.91 -5.34
C LEU A 374 3.37 -5.78 -5.02
N HIS A 375 2.59 -5.90 -3.95
CA HIS A 375 1.97 -4.73 -3.33
C HIS A 375 2.34 -4.62 -1.85
N PRO A 376 2.57 -3.38 -1.36
CA PRO A 376 3.02 -3.14 0.00
C PRO A 376 1.87 -3.19 1.04
N GLY A 377 0.65 -3.49 0.59
CA GLY A 377 -0.59 -3.32 1.36
C GLY A 377 -1.00 -1.86 1.50
N LEU A 378 -1.90 -1.58 2.46
CA LEU A 378 -2.34 -0.21 2.76
C LEU A 378 -1.30 0.47 3.66
N VAL A 379 -0.50 1.38 3.11
CA VAL A 379 0.61 2.03 3.84
C VAL A 379 0.33 3.53 3.99
N ARG A 380 0.61 4.09 5.17
CA ARG A 380 0.53 5.53 5.40
C ARG A 380 1.63 6.26 4.63
N THR A 381 1.36 6.61 3.38
CA THR A 381 2.28 7.32 2.49
C THR A 381 1.62 8.54 1.87
N ASN A 382 2.45 9.41 1.28
CA ASN A 382 2.00 10.60 0.57
C ASN A 382 1.33 10.31 -0.78
N VAL A 383 1.08 9.05 -1.14
CA VAL A 383 0.40 8.69 -2.41
C VAL A 383 -1.02 9.25 -2.44
N THR A 384 -1.68 9.32 -1.28
CA THR A 384 -3.03 9.90 -1.18
C THR A 384 -3.03 11.42 -1.15
N ARG A 385 -1.89 12.13 -1.02
CA ARG A 385 -1.81 13.57 -0.67
C ARG A 385 -2.68 14.51 -1.51
N ASN A 386 -3.00 14.08 -2.73
CA ASN A 386 -3.80 14.85 -3.66
C ASN A 386 -5.29 14.55 -3.54
N MET A 387 -5.74 13.56 -2.77
CA MET A 387 -7.15 13.20 -2.60
C MET A 387 -7.99 14.39 -2.11
N PRO A 388 -9.26 14.49 -2.52
CA PRO A 388 -10.14 15.56 -2.08
C PRO A 388 -10.21 15.61 -0.55
N TRP A 389 -10.19 16.82 0.02
CA TRP A 389 -10.16 17.03 1.46
C TRP A 389 -11.31 16.31 2.19
N TYR A 390 -12.48 16.15 1.56
CA TYR A 390 -13.62 15.46 2.15
C TYR A 390 -13.43 13.94 2.28
N LEU A 391 -12.51 13.31 1.52
CA LEU A 391 -12.11 11.92 1.73
C LEU A 391 -11.12 11.78 2.90
N TYR A 392 -10.42 12.85 3.27
CA TYR A 392 -9.58 12.94 4.47
C TYR A 392 -10.38 13.30 5.73
N TYR A 393 -11.55 13.91 5.55
CA TYR A 393 -12.40 14.43 6.62
C TYR A 393 -13.64 13.60 6.98
N PRO A 394 -13.69 12.25 6.90
CA PRO A 394 -14.69 11.57 7.71
C PRO A 394 -14.16 11.65 9.14
N ASN A 395 -14.95 12.25 10.04
CA ASN A 395 -14.87 12.29 11.52
C ASN A 395 -13.58 11.76 12.20
N LEU A 396 -13.09 12.42 13.27
CA LEU A 396 -11.97 11.96 14.12
C LEU A 396 -11.92 10.43 14.35
N VAL A 397 -13.09 9.81 14.52
CA VAL A 397 -13.30 8.35 14.61
C VAL A 397 -12.80 7.58 13.37
N PHE A 398 -13.14 8.01 12.15
CA PHE A 398 -12.66 7.40 10.91
C PHE A 398 -11.16 7.64 10.66
N SER A 399 -10.63 8.80 11.05
CA SER A 399 -9.18 9.05 11.00
C SER A 399 -8.40 8.15 11.97
N LEU A 400 -8.91 7.96 13.20
CA LEU A 400 -8.38 6.97 14.16
C LEU A 400 -8.50 5.54 13.62
N PHE A 401 -9.63 5.22 12.98
CA PHE A 401 -9.87 3.93 12.34
C PHE A 401 -8.92 3.64 11.18
N MET A 402 -8.71 4.60 10.27
CA MET A 402 -7.76 4.47 9.17
C MET A 402 -6.32 4.33 9.66
N MET A 403 -5.96 5.01 10.76
CA MET A 403 -4.65 4.87 11.37
C MET A 403 -4.40 3.45 11.91
N MET A 404 -5.43 2.72 12.33
CA MET A 404 -5.33 1.33 12.79
C MET A 404 -5.19 0.30 11.66
N LEU A 405 -5.49 0.69 10.42
CA LEU A 405 -5.44 -0.18 9.23
C LEU A 405 -4.19 -0.01 8.40
N GLN A 406 -3.52 1.14 8.55
CA GLN A 406 -2.37 1.48 7.75
C GLN A 406 -1.09 0.92 8.34
N LYS A 407 -0.27 0.30 7.48
CA LYS A 407 1.12 -0.02 7.81
C LYS A 407 1.94 1.24 8.00
N SER A 408 2.95 1.15 8.85
CA SER A 408 4.04 2.10 8.82
C SER A 408 4.78 2.02 7.47
N PRO A 409 5.40 3.10 6.98
CA PRO A 409 6.25 3.05 5.79
C PRO A 409 7.31 1.95 5.85
N GLN A 410 7.89 1.71 7.02
CA GLN A 410 8.88 0.66 7.24
C GLN A 410 8.31 -0.73 6.96
N CYS A 411 7.15 -1.05 7.53
CA CYS A 411 6.48 -2.33 7.27
C CYS A 411 5.99 -2.44 5.82
N GLY A 412 5.60 -1.32 5.22
CA GLY A 412 5.29 -1.25 3.79
C GLY A 412 6.47 -1.62 2.88
N ALA A 413 7.70 -1.37 3.33
CA ALA A 413 8.91 -1.74 2.59
C ALA A 413 9.29 -3.21 2.72
N TYR A 414 8.75 -3.97 3.68
CA TYR A 414 9.19 -5.34 3.96
C TYR A 414 9.03 -6.28 2.77
N THR A 415 7.91 -6.23 2.06
CA THR A 415 7.72 -7.09 0.88
C THR A 415 8.67 -6.72 -0.25
N THR A 416 8.93 -5.43 -0.48
CA THR A 416 9.91 -4.97 -1.47
C THR A 416 11.32 -5.44 -1.13
N VAL A 417 11.73 -5.30 0.13
CA VAL A 417 13.06 -5.73 0.59
C VAL A 417 13.16 -7.25 0.57
N TYR A 418 12.13 -7.98 1.00
CA TYR A 418 12.06 -9.44 0.93
C TYR A 418 12.36 -9.92 -0.49
N CYS A 419 11.60 -9.44 -1.48
CA CYS A 419 11.81 -9.86 -2.86
C CYS A 419 13.17 -9.42 -3.44
N ALA A 420 13.76 -8.33 -2.94
CA ALA A 420 15.09 -7.89 -3.36
C ALA A 420 16.20 -8.79 -2.81
N VAL A 421 16.03 -9.35 -1.60
CA VAL A 421 17.06 -10.13 -0.89
C VAL A 421 16.91 -11.64 -1.03
N THR A 422 15.72 -12.16 -1.41
CA THR A 422 15.49 -13.60 -1.56
C THR A 422 15.49 -14.00 -3.03
N ASP A 423 16.21 -15.07 -3.34
CA ASP A 423 16.12 -15.75 -4.63
C ASP A 423 14.97 -16.75 -4.54
N GLU A 424 13.88 -16.44 -5.22
CA GLU A 424 12.77 -17.36 -5.33
C GLU A 424 12.98 -18.19 -6.58
N GLU A 425 13.12 -19.51 -6.40
CA GLU A 425 13.06 -20.47 -7.50
C GLU A 425 11.62 -20.44 -8.04
N SER A 426 11.43 -19.71 -9.13
CA SER A 426 10.18 -19.72 -9.88
C SER A 426 10.47 -19.43 -11.34
N ASP A 427 9.93 -20.29 -12.18
CA ASP A 427 10.02 -20.15 -13.63
C ASP A 427 9.14 -19.01 -14.20
N ASP A 428 8.24 -18.44 -13.37
CA ASP A 428 7.23 -17.47 -13.77
C ASP A 428 7.18 -16.25 -12.84
N SER A 429 6.56 -15.17 -13.33
CA SER A 429 6.38 -13.93 -12.57
C SER A 429 5.44 -14.13 -11.38
N CYS A 430 6.01 -14.07 -10.17
CA CYS A 430 5.28 -14.14 -8.91
C CYS A 430 4.64 -12.80 -8.49
N TYR A 431 3.53 -12.90 -7.76
CA TYR A 431 2.87 -11.79 -7.06
C TYR A 431 3.06 -11.93 -5.54
N PHE A 432 3.62 -10.89 -4.90
CA PHE A 432 3.93 -10.92 -3.48
C PHE A 432 3.09 -9.94 -2.66
N VAL A 433 2.65 -10.43 -1.50
CA VAL A 433 1.88 -9.71 -0.50
C VAL A 433 2.39 -10.12 0.86
N ASN A 434 2.74 -9.16 1.71
CA ASN A 434 3.23 -9.42 3.06
C ASN A 434 4.36 -10.46 3.06
N SER A 435 5.32 -10.30 2.13
CA SER A 435 6.49 -11.18 1.96
C SER A 435 6.13 -12.64 1.66
N LYS A 436 4.95 -12.90 1.07
CA LYS A 436 4.49 -14.24 0.66
C LYS A 436 3.93 -14.19 -0.76
N LYS A 437 4.14 -15.28 -1.51
CA LYS A 437 3.49 -15.50 -2.82
C LYS A 437 1.97 -15.57 -2.64
N GLN A 438 1.22 -14.90 -3.51
CA GLN A 438 -0.23 -14.93 -3.56
C GLN A 438 -0.71 -15.17 -4.99
N PRO A 439 -1.87 -15.81 -5.18
CA PRO A 439 -2.49 -15.90 -6.50
C PRO A 439 -2.96 -14.51 -6.97
N LEU A 440 -2.91 -14.30 -8.29
CA LEU A 440 -3.51 -13.14 -8.95
C LEU A 440 -5.00 -13.40 -9.26
N ASP A 441 -5.78 -12.34 -9.38
CA ASP A 441 -7.15 -12.42 -9.90
C ASP A 441 -7.18 -12.64 -11.41
N GLU A 442 -8.27 -13.21 -11.93
CA GLU A 442 -8.41 -13.62 -13.34
C GLU A 442 -8.10 -12.49 -14.33
N LEU A 443 -8.52 -11.26 -14.02
CA LEU A 443 -8.30 -10.09 -14.88
C LEU A 443 -6.81 -9.74 -15.08
N ALA A 444 -5.91 -10.24 -14.21
CA ALA A 444 -4.47 -10.00 -14.28
C ALA A 444 -3.71 -11.19 -14.89
N LEU A 445 -4.40 -12.27 -15.25
CA LEU A 445 -3.80 -13.50 -15.83
C LEU A 445 -3.87 -13.54 -17.37
N SER A 446 -4.47 -12.53 -18.01
CA SER A 446 -4.61 -12.50 -19.47
C SER A 446 -3.31 -12.19 -20.20
N ASP A 447 -2.65 -13.21 -20.74
CA ASP A 447 -1.43 -13.03 -21.54
C ASP A 447 -1.71 -12.28 -22.85
N ALA A 448 -2.93 -12.37 -23.39
CA ALA A 448 -3.34 -11.61 -24.57
C ALA A 448 -3.36 -10.10 -24.28
N GLU A 449 -3.93 -9.71 -23.14
CA GLU A 449 -3.92 -8.32 -22.67
C GLU A 449 -2.50 -7.84 -22.34
N GLY A 450 -1.67 -8.70 -21.71
CA GLY A 450 -0.25 -8.41 -21.47
C GLY A 450 0.52 -8.09 -22.75
N ARG A 451 0.42 -8.94 -23.77
CA ARG A 451 1.04 -8.71 -25.09
C ARG A 451 0.52 -7.45 -25.78
N ALA A 452 -0.79 -7.19 -25.70
CA ALA A 452 -1.39 -6.01 -26.31
C ALA A 452 -0.97 -4.72 -25.61
N LEU A 453 -0.93 -4.73 -24.27
CA LEU A 453 -0.42 -3.63 -23.46
C LEU A 453 1.06 -3.36 -23.75
N TRP A 454 1.88 -4.40 -23.88
CA TRP A 454 3.29 -4.25 -24.25
C TRP A 454 3.44 -3.56 -25.60
N LYS A 455 2.68 -4.02 -26.62
CA LYS A 455 2.69 -3.42 -27.96
C LYS A 455 2.27 -1.95 -27.95
N LEU A 456 1.20 -1.64 -27.21
CA LEU A 456 0.74 -0.25 -27.03
C LEU A 456 1.80 0.59 -26.31
N SER A 457 2.43 0.06 -25.26
CA SER A 457 3.46 0.74 -24.48
C SER A 457 4.71 1.02 -25.33
N CYS A 458 5.16 0.06 -26.15
CA CYS A 458 6.22 0.27 -27.13
C CYS A 458 5.89 1.40 -28.09
N ARG A 459 4.67 1.44 -28.63
CA ARG A 459 4.23 2.50 -29.54
C ARG A 459 4.26 3.87 -28.85
N LEU A 460 3.69 3.98 -27.66
CA LEU A 460 3.64 5.24 -26.90
C LEU A 460 5.04 5.73 -26.51
N MET A 461 5.96 4.82 -26.21
CA MET A 461 7.34 5.13 -25.81
C MET A 461 8.32 5.18 -26.99
N SER A 462 7.85 5.03 -28.23
CA SER A 462 8.69 4.95 -29.43
C SER A 462 9.82 3.90 -29.34
N LEU A 463 9.53 2.76 -28.69
CA LEU A 463 10.45 1.63 -28.57
C LEU A 463 10.23 0.61 -29.69
N PRO A 464 11.31 -0.02 -30.21
CA PRO A 464 11.17 -1.09 -31.18
C PRO A 464 10.48 -2.31 -30.55
N LEU A 465 9.67 -3.01 -31.34
CA LEU A 465 9.10 -4.29 -30.94
C LEU A 465 10.09 -5.41 -31.25
N GLU A 466 10.63 -6.03 -30.21
CA GLU A 466 11.39 -7.26 -30.34
C GLU A 466 10.47 -8.37 -30.87
N LYS A 467 10.84 -8.95 -32.01
CA LYS A 467 10.07 -10.02 -32.67
C LYS A 467 10.22 -11.30 -31.86
N GLU A 468 9.09 -11.89 -31.50
CA GLU A 468 9.03 -13.26 -31.01
C GLU A 468 9.13 -14.16 -32.25
N SER A 469 10.18 -14.99 -32.30
CA SER A 469 10.50 -15.89 -33.43
C SER A 469 9.50 -17.00 -33.59
#